data_AF-A0A291N273-F1
#
_entry.id   AF-A0A291N273-F1
#
_cell.length_a   1.000
_cell.length_b   1.000
_cell.length_c   1.000
_cell.angle_alpha   90.00
_cell.angle_beta   90.00
_cell.angle_gamma   90.00
#
_symmetry.space_group_name_H-M   'P 1'
#
loop_
_entity.id
_entity.type
_entity.pdbx_description
1 polymer ?
#
loop_
_entity_poly.entity_id
_entity_poly.type
_entity_poly.pdbx_seq_one_letter_code
_entity_poly.pdbx_strand_id
1 'polypeptide(L)'
;MPKMFARRAAAALLALAQPTTAWAATLKIYPVLVALDDKTPVETMTIENSGDAPARMQVRVVAWRQDNGQDLFEETRDILANPPLFEIAAGGQQIARFGLRTAATPTEKSYRVFLEEIPTDRPTAAGEIRTLLRVSIPIFVTAPGAQASLAWQLTATNDRQLTLTARNEGSAHVHLNRLDLKRADGTPLATRQESIYILPGATRSFLFDMQRPVGGGEKLTLEAATGQRSMTAQLVLQSASHAGGTR
;
A
#
# COMPACT_ATOMS: atom_id res chain seq x y z
N MET A 1 18.47 -75.38 23.53
CA MET A 1 17.10 -75.53 22.96
C MET A 1 16.17 -76.01 24.06
N PRO A 2 14.85 -75.72 24.03
CA PRO A 2 14.10 -74.61 23.39
C PRO A 2 13.05 -74.02 24.41
N LYS A 3 11.89 -73.37 24.14
CA LYS A 3 11.20 -72.74 22.98
C LYS A 3 10.47 -71.45 23.49
N MET A 4 10.86 -70.26 23.03
CA MET A 4 9.97 -69.14 22.60
C MET A 4 8.92 -68.51 23.57
N PHE A 5 8.29 -67.43 23.06
CA PHE A 5 7.08 -66.72 23.52
C PHE A 5 7.26 -65.67 24.65
N ALA A 6 6.65 -64.47 24.60
CA ALA A 6 5.75 -63.88 23.59
C ALA A 6 5.99 -62.37 23.35
N ARG A 7 5.67 -61.90 22.15
CA ARG A 7 5.59 -60.47 21.78
C ARG A 7 4.54 -59.74 22.64
N ARG A 8 4.82 -58.51 23.10
CA ARG A 8 3.78 -57.53 23.48
C ARG A 8 4.11 -56.11 23.02
N ALA A 9 3.18 -55.55 22.25
CA ALA A 9 2.93 -54.13 21.95
C ALA A 9 4.10 -53.14 21.95
N ALA A 10 4.66 -52.88 20.76
CA ALA A 10 5.18 -51.55 20.46
C ALA A 10 3.99 -50.61 20.25
N ALA A 11 3.58 -49.90 21.31
CA ALA A 11 2.49 -48.92 21.24
C ALA A 11 2.97 -47.67 20.50
N ALA A 12 2.61 -47.55 19.22
CA ALA A 12 2.95 -46.38 18.42
C ALA A 12 2.14 -45.15 18.87
N LEU A 13 2.74 -44.30 19.71
CA LEU A 13 2.24 -42.94 19.93
C LEU A 13 2.48 -42.12 18.66
N LEU A 14 1.58 -42.26 17.67
CA LEU A 14 1.26 -41.14 16.80
C LEU A 14 0.56 -40.08 17.65
N ALA A 15 1.36 -39.26 18.33
CA ALA A 15 0.87 -38.05 18.97
C ALA A 15 0.22 -37.19 17.88
N LEU A 16 -1.09 -36.92 17.99
CA LEU A 16 -1.79 -36.11 17.01
C LEU A 16 -1.21 -34.70 17.05
N ALA A 17 -0.50 -34.31 16.00
CA ALA A 17 -0.22 -32.92 15.71
C ALA A 17 -1.55 -32.23 15.34
N GLN A 18 -2.32 -31.87 16.36
CA GLN A 18 -3.48 -31.01 16.24
C GLN A 18 -3.02 -29.73 15.52
N PRO A 19 -3.59 -29.36 14.37
CA PRO A 19 -3.26 -28.09 13.75
C PRO A 19 -3.74 -26.97 14.68
N THR A 20 -2.80 -26.25 15.27
CA THR A 20 -3.10 -25.06 16.07
C THR A 20 -3.64 -23.99 15.14
N THR A 21 -4.96 -23.86 15.08
CA THR A 21 -5.64 -22.80 14.33
C THR A 21 -5.15 -21.45 14.85
N ALA A 22 -4.37 -20.74 14.04
CA ALA A 22 -3.92 -19.39 14.38
C ALA A 22 -5.14 -18.45 14.36
N TRP A 23 -5.54 -17.95 15.52
CA TRP A 23 -6.66 -17.03 15.66
C TRP A 23 -6.30 -15.64 15.12
N ALA A 24 -6.62 -15.40 13.84
CA ALA A 24 -6.53 -14.09 13.22
C ALA A 24 -7.91 -13.42 13.17
N ALA A 25 -8.03 -12.22 13.74
CA ALA A 25 -9.21 -11.38 13.62
C ALA A 25 -9.43 -11.01 12.14
N THR A 26 -10.31 -11.76 11.47
CA THR A 26 -10.48 -11.69 10.02
C THR A 26 -11.48 -10.59 9.67
N LEU A 27 -11.01 -9.35 9.63
CA LEU A 27 -11.84 -8.23 9.16
C LEU A 27 -11.90 -8.17 7.64
N LYS A 28 -13.10 -7.99 7.07
CA LYS A 28 -13.27 -7.53 5.68
C LYS A 28 -13.63 -6.05 5.69
N ILE A 29 -13.08 -5.29 4.76
CA ILE A 29 -13.28 -3.84 4.68
C ILE A 29 -13.63 -3.46 3.24
N TYR A 30 -14.72 -2.72 3.05
CA TYR A 30 -15.19 -2.29 1.73
C TYR A 30 -15.86 -0.91 1.80
N PRO A 31 -15.52 0.03 0.90
CA PRO A 31 -14.47 -0.04 -0.11
C PRO A 31 -13.06 0.14 0.49
N VAL A 32 -12.03 -0.23 -0.26
CA VAL A 32 -10.61 -0.04 0.10
C VAL A 32 -10.00 1.27 -0.42
N LEU A 33 -10.85 2.17 -0.93
CA LEU A 33 -10.58 3.55 -1.31
C LEU A 33 -11.89 4.32 -1.14
N VAL A 34 -11.82 5.54 -0.61
CA VAL A 34 -12.97 6.44 -0.50
C VAL A 34 -12.73 7.68 -1.36
N ALA A 35 -13.73 8.11 -2.12
CA ALA A 35 -13.69 9.34 -2.91
C ALA A 35 -14.80 10.29 -2.43
N LEU A 36 -14.46 11.55 -2.19
CA LEU A 36 -15.39 12.60 -1.79
C LEU A 36 -15.31 13.77 -2.79
N ASP A 37 -16.41 14.48 -2.99
CA ASP A 37 -16.47 15.76 -3.71
C ASP A 37 -17.67 16.60 -3.24
N ASP A 38 -17.90 17.78 -3.83
CA ASP A 38 -19.00 18.68 -3.45
C ASP A 38 -20.41 18.10 -3.71
N LYS A 39 -20.53 17.07 -4.57
CA LYS A 39 -21.78 16.36 -4.88
C LYS A 39 -21.95 15.09 -4.04
N THR A 40 -20.83 14.45 -3.71
CA THR A 40 -20.73 13.29 -2.82
C THR A 40 -19.92 13.67 -1.56
N PRO A 41 -20.44 14.56 -0.68
CA PRO A 41 -19.72 15.04 0.49
C PRO A 41 -19.75 14.06 1.67
N VAL A 42 -20.45 12.92 1.55
CA VAL A 42 -20.49 11.88 2.59
C VAL A 42 -20.38 10.51 1.93
N GLU A 43 -19.44 9.71 2.41
CA GLU A 43 -19.27 8.31 1.98
C GLU A 43 -19.30 7.32 3.14
N THR A 44 -19.41 6.03 2.80
CA THR A 44 -19.45 4.91 3.76
C THR A 44 -18.35 3.88 3.56
N MET A 45 -17.93 3.27 4.67
CA MET A 45 -17.10 2.08 4.70
C MET A 45 -17.75 1.04 5.60
N THR A 46 -17.96 -0.14 5.06
CA THR A 46 -18.37 -1.34 5.78
C THR A 46 -17.12 -2.04 6.32
N ILE A 47 -17.18 -2.42 7.59
CA ILE A 47 -16.22 -3.31 8.24
C ILE A 47 -17.00 -4.53 8.75
N GLU A 48 -16.71 -5.71 8.23
CA GLU A 48 -17.23 -6.99 8.72
C GLU A 48 -16.19 -7.67 9.61
N ASN A 49 -16.61 -8.22 10.75
CA ASN A 49 -15.78 -9.10 11.56
C ASN A 49 -16.13 -10.56 11.26
N SER A 50 -15.32 -11.24 10.44
CA SER A 50 -15.46 -12.67 10.14
C SER A 50 -14.69 -13.57 11.14
N GLY A 51 -14.21 -13.01 12.26
CA GLY A 51 -13.66 -13.75 13.38
C GLY A 51 -14.72 -14.27 14.36
N ASP A 52 -14.26 -15.08 15.32
CA ASP A 52 -15.05 -15.74 16.38
C ASP A 52 -15.13 -14.94 17.70
N ALA A 53 -14.39 -13.83 17.82
CA ALA A 53 -14.40 -12.92 18.95
C ALA A 53 -14.76 -11.47 18.55
N PRO A 54 -15.36 -10.65 19.45
CA PRO A 54 -15.60 -9.24 19.18
C PRO A 54 -14.31 -8.43 19.00
N ALA A 55 -14.30 -7.51 18.03
CA ALA A 55 -13.18 -6.64 17.72
C ALA A 55 -13.50 -5.18 18.06
N ARG A 56 -12.65 -4.52 18.86
CA ARG A 56 -12.76 -3.09 19.18
C ARG A 56 -11.91 -2.28 18.21
N MET A 57 -12.51 -1.31 17.51
CA MET A 57 -11.87 -0.57 16.44
C MET A 57 -11.93 0.93 16.69
N GLN A 58 -10.80 1.61 16.52
CA GLN A 58 -10.73 3.06 16.35
C GLN A 58 -10.71 3.41 14.85
N VAL A 59 -11.35 4.52 14.49
CA VAL A 59 -11.26 5.13 13.16
C VAL A 59 -10.76 6.56 13.31
N ARG A 60 -9.58 6.83 12.74
CA ARG A 60 -8.97 8.16 12.64
C ARG A 60 -8.87 8.57 11.17
N VAL A 61 -9.02 9.87 10.89
CA VAL A 61 -8.62 10.45 9.59
C VAL A 61 -7.46 11.43 9.81
N VAL A 62 -6.45 11.33 8.96
CA VAL A 62 -5.28 12.22 8.93
C VAL A 62 -5.14 12.82 7.53
N ALA A 63 -4.70 14.08 7.45
CA ALA A 63 -4.19 14.64 6.21
C ALA A 63 -2.93 13.86 5.81
N TRP A 64 -2.79 13.58 4.52
CA TRP A 64 -1.68 12.80 3.98
C TRP A 64 -0.98 13.61 2.90
N ARG A 65 0.31 13.83 3.12
CA ARG A 65 1.20 14.56 2.23
C ARG A 65 2.41 13.69 1.89
N GLN A 66 3.14 14.08 0.86
CA GLN A 66 4.36 13.43 0.46
C GLN A 66 5.47 14.46 0.32
N ASP A 67 6.60 14.20 0.95
CA ASP A 67 7.81 15.02 0.87
C ASP A 67 9.03 14.10 0.77
N ASN A 68 10.02 14.48 -0.03
CA ASN A 68 11.31 13.78 -0.19
C ASN A 68 11.22 12.23 -0.28
N GLY A 69 10.22 11.72 -0.99
CA GLY A 69 10.01 10.27 -1.17
C GLY A 69 9.24 9.56 -0.04
N GLN A 70 8.94 10.25 1.07
CA GLN A 70 8.23 9.71 2.24
C GLN A 70 6.73 10.05 2.22
N ASP A 71 5.96 9.39 3.09
CA ASP A 71 4.59 9.74 3.44
C ASP A 71 4.57 10.46 4.79
N LEU A 72 3.87 11.60 4.87
CA LEU A 72 3.68 12.40 6.09
C LEU A 72 2.19 12.43 6.45
N PHE A 73 1.90 12.33 7.75
CA PHE A 73 0.54 12.27 8.28
C PHE A 73 0.32 13.35 9.35
N GLU A 74 -0.67 14.22 9.14
CA GLU A 74 -0.97 15.39 9.97
C GLU A 74 -2.43 15.29 10.49
N GLU A 75 -2.72 15.78 11.69
CA GLU A 75 -4.11 15.80 12.19
C GLU A 75 -4.97 16.79 11.38
N THR A 76 -6.20 16.41 11.03
CA THR A 76 -7.09 17.23 10.21
C THR A 76 -8.49 17.37 10.81
N ARG A 77 -9.19 18.43 10.39
CA ARG A 77 -10.63 18.62 10.60
C ARG A 77 -11.42 18.60 9.29
N ASP A 78 -10.77 18.47 8.14
CA ASP A 78 -11.40 18.51 6.81
C ASP A 78 -12.44 17.40 6.59
N ILE A 79 -12.27 16.26 7.26
CA ILE A 79 -13.18 15.11 7.20
C ILE A 79 -13.59 14.71 8.63
N LEU A 80 -14.86 14.34 8.81
CA LEU A 80 -15.40 13.73 10.03
C LEU A 80 -15.58 12.23 9.82
N ALA A 81 -14.96 11.40 10.66
CA ALA A 81 -15.30 9.99 10.77
C ALA A 81 -16.37 9.77 11.86
N ASN A 82 -17.37 8.94 11.59
CA ASN A 82 -18.43 8.61 12.55
C ASN A 82 -18.96 7.16 12.37
N PRO A 83 -18.98 6.31 13.40
CA PRO A 83 -18.37 6.50 14.73
C PRO A 83 -16.83 6.40 14.70
N PRO A 84 -16.11 7.17 15.54
CA PRO A 84 -14.64 7.11 15.63
C PRO A 84 -14.13 5.96 16.52
N LEU A 85 -15.02 5.30 17.27
CA LEU A 85 -14.75 4.16 18.15
C LEU A 85 -15.98 3.27 18.20
N PHE A 86 -15.80 1.96 18.04
CA PHE A 86 -16.89 0.97 18.07
C PHE A 86 -16.38 -0.44 18.40
N GLU A 87 -17.31 -1.36 18.69
CA GLU A 87 -17.04 -2.80 18.83
C GLU A 87 -17.89 -3.56 17.80
N ILE A 88 -17.28 -4.48 17.05
CA ILE A 88 -17.96 -5.36 16.11
C ILE A 88 -18.01 -6.77 16.72
N ALA A 89 -19.21 -7.29 16.97
CA ALA A 89 -19.40 -8.66 17.43
C ALA A 89 -18.80 -9.69 16.44
N ALA A 90 -18.56 -10.92 16.91
CA ALA A 90 -18.18 -12.05 16.04
C ALA A 90 -19.26 -12.30 14.97
N GLY A 91 -18.86 -12.43 13.70
CA GLY A 91 -19.77 -12.48 12.55
C GLY A 91 -20.54 -11.18 12.26
N GLY A 92 -20.26 -10.09 12.98
CA GLY A 92 -20.98 -8.82 12.90
C GLY A 92 -20.44 -7.84 11.85
N GLN A 93 -21.13 -6.72 11.68
CA GLN A 93 -20.77 -5.66 10.73
C GLN A 93 -20.98 -4.27 11.36
N GLN A 94 -20.08 -3.34 11.08
CA GLN A 94 -20.23 -1.91 11.37
C GLN A 94 -20.10 -1.08 10.08
N ILE A 95 -20.79 0.06 10.03
CA ILE A 95 -20.61 1.08 8.98
C ILE A 95 -19.99 2.32 9.61
N ALA A 96 -18.81 2.71 9.12
CA ALA A 96 -18.21 4.03 9.35
C ALA A 96 -18.65 4.99 8.23
N ARG A 97 -18.88 6.26 8.57
CA ARG A 97 -19.22 7.35 7.65
C ARG A 97 -18.11 8.39 7.64
N PHE A 98 -17.78 8.90 6.46
CA PHE A 98 -16.77 9.95 6.26
C PHE A 98 -17.44 11.16 5.61
N GLY A 99 -17.58 12.24 6.37
CA GLY A 99 -18.24 13.48 5.92
C GLY A 99 -17.25 14.62 5.71
N LEU A 100 -17.28 15.25 4.54
CA LEU A 100 -16.47 16.40 4.15
C LEU A 100 -16.92 17.67 4.90
N ARG A 101 -15.95 18.46 5.38
CA ARG A 101 -16.13 19.72 6.12
C ARG A 101 -15.23 20.85 5.59
N THR A 102 -14.61 20.65 4.43
CA THR A 102 -13.69 21.57 3.76
C THR A 102 -14.20 21.82 2.35
N ALA A 103 -14.07 23.03 1.82
CA ALA A 103 -14.45 23.30 0.45
C ALA A 103 -13.51 22.59 -0.55
N ALA A 104 -14.01 22.29 -1.75
CA ALA A 104 -13.19 21.84 -2.86
C ALA A 104 -12.08 22.86 -3.19
N THR A 105 -11.01 22.35 -3.77
CA THR A 105 -9.84 23.11 -4.25
C THR A 105 -9.53 22.72 -5.70
N PRO A 106 -8.76 23.53 -6.46
CA PRO A 106 -8.37 23.17 -7.84
C PRO A 106 -7.47 21.93 -7.94
N THR A 107 -6.87 21.53 -6.81
CA THR A 107 -6.07 20.32 -6.64
C THR A 107 -6.77 19.39 -5.65
N GLU A 108 -6.71 18.09 -5.91
CA GLU A 108 -7.19 17.04 -5.02
C GLU A 108 -6.50 17.08 -3.65
N LYS A 109 -7.26 16.94 -2.56
CA LYS A 109 -6.71 16.79 -1.20
C LYS A 109 -6.67 15.31 -0.83
N SER A 110 -5.56 14.88 -0.21
CA SER A 110 -5.29 13.47 0.12
C SER A 110 -5.28 13.23 1.62
N TYR A 111 -5.86 12.11 2.04
CA TYR A 111 -6.02 11.72 3.44
C TYR A 111 -5.85 10.20 3.61
N ARG A 112 -5.60 9.75 4.83
CA ARG A 112 -5.73 8.33 5.21
C ARG A 112 -6.76 8.17 6.32
N VAL A 113 -7.58 7.13 6.18
CA VAL A 113 -8.22 6.45 7.32
C VAL A 113 -7.18 5.53 7.93
N PHE A 114 -6.93 5.66 9.24
CA PHE A 114 -6.39 4.57 10.03
C PHE A 114 -7.55 3.87 10.74
N LEU A 115 -7.71 2.58 10.45
CA LEU A 115 -8.60 1.66 11.15
C LEU A 115 -7.72 0.77 12.02
N GLU A 116 -7.84 0.91 13.34
CA GLU A 116 -6.89 0.41 14.33
C GLU A 116 -7.61 -0.45 15.37
N GLU A 117 -7.19 -1.71 15.54
CA GLU A 117 -7.71 -2.58 16.60
C GLU A 117 -7.17 -2.12 17.95
N ILE A 118 -8.06 -1.90 18.90
CA ILE A 118 -7.72 -1.60 20.29
C ILE A 118 -7.54 -2.92 21.05
N PRO A 119 -6.40 -3.14 21.73
CA PRO A 119 -6.20 -4.33 22.55
C PRO A 119 -7.27 -4.42 23.64
N THR A 120 -7.72 -5.65 23.88
CA THR A 120 -8.65 -5.98 24.97
C THR A 120 -7.89 -6.66 26.10
N ASP A 121 -8.26 -6.38 27.35
CA ASP A 121 -7.56 -6.83 28.58
C ASP A 121 -7.67 -8.33 28.88
N ARG A 122 -7.99 -9.16 27.87
CA ARG A 122 -7.99 -10.62 27.99
C ARG A 122 -6.53 -11.10 28.13
N PRO A 123 -6.17 -11.84 29.18
CA PRO A 123 -4.84 -12.41 29.31
C PRO A 123 -4.53 -13.35 28.14
N THR A 124 -3.41 -13.12 27.47
CA THR A 124 -2.80 -14.09 26.56
C THR A 124 -2.28 -15.27 27.37
N ALA A 125 -2.52 -16.50 26.92
CA ALA A 125 -1.95 -17.69 27.52
C ALA A 125 -0.41 -17.69 27.44
N ALA A 126 0.24 -18.46 28.32
CA ALA A 126 1.70 -18.57 28.32
C ALA A 126 2.20 -19.19 27.00
N GLY A 127 2.85 -18.38 26.17
CA GLY A 127 3.31 -18.75 24.82
C GLY A 127 2.39 -18.28 23.67
N GLU A 128 1.27 -17.61 23.96
CA GLU A 128 0.40 -17.02 22.94
C GLU A 128 0.93 -15.66 22.45
N ILE A 129 0.98 -15.47 21.13
CA ILE A 129 1.35 -14.20 20.49
C ILE A 129 0.07 -13.57 19.93
N ARG A 130 -0.37 -12.45 20.51
CA ARG A 130 -1.44 -11.61 19.95
C ARG A 130 -0.84 -10.56 19.02
N THR A 131 -1.36 -10.46 17.80
CA THR A 131 -1.18 -9.31 16.92
C THR A 131 -2.37 -8.34 17.05
N LEU A 132 -2.19 -7.10 16.61
CA LEU A 132 -3.25 -6.10 16.52
C LEU A 132 -3.33 -5.59 15.08
N LEU A 133 -4.54 -5.50 14.53
CA LEU A 133 -4.73 -5.04 13.16
C LEU A 133 -4.62 -3.51 13.04
N ARG A 134 -3.87 -3.04 12.03
CA ARG A 134 -3.80 -1.62 11.61
C ARG A 134 -3.90 -1.53 10.10
N VAL A 135 -4.95 -0.89 9.58
CA VAL A 135 -5.20 -0.74 8.14
C VAL A 135 -5.18 0.75 7.76
N SER A 136 -4.52 1.08 6.65
CA SER A 136 -4.40 2.44 6.12
C SER A 136 -5.08 2.56 4.76
N ILE A 137 -6.27 3.18 4.71
CA ILE A 137 -7.10 3.31 3.51
C ILE A 137 -7.08 4.76 3.01
N PRO A 138 -6.86 5.03 1.71
CA PRO A 138 -6.90 6.38 1.18
C PRO A 138 -8.33 6.97 1.16
N ILE A 139 -8.44 8.25 1.52
CA ILE A 139 -9.54 9.11 1.07
C ILE A 139 -8.96 10.17 0.14
N PHE A 140 -9.57 10.36 -1.02
CA PHE A 140 -9.29 11.48 -1.91
C PHE A 140 -10.50 12.41 -1.97
N VAL A 141 -10.28 13.70 -1.68
CA VAL A 141 -11.26 14.75 -1.94
C VAL A 141 -10.96 15.28 -3.32
N THR A 142 -11.70 14.78 -4.30
CA THR A 142 -11.43 15.00 -5.72
C THR A 142 -11.82 16.42 -6.14
N ALA A 143 -11.12 16.94 -7.14
CA ALA A 143 -11.28 18.30 -7.63
C ALA A 143 -11.86 18.30 -9.06
N PRO A 144 -12.89 19.12 -9.37
CA PRO A 144 -13.49 19.15 -10.70
C PRO A 144 -12.47 19.44 -11.82
N GLY A 145 -12.32 18.50 -12.75
CA GLY A 145 -11.36 18.60 -13.86
C GLY A 145 -9.89 18.31 -13.50
N ALA A 146 -9.61 17.84 -12.28
CA ALA A 146 -8.26 17.45 -11.89
C ALA A 146 -7.77 16.20 -12.63
N GLN A 147 -6.47 16.15 -12.90
CA GLN A 147 -5.87 15.14 -13.79
C GLN A 147 -4.53 14.63 -13.25
N ALA A 148 -4.29 13.34 -13.47
CA ALA A 148 -3.03 12.66 -13.23
C ALA A 148 -2.03 12.94 -14.36
N SER A 149 -0.83 13.45 -14.03
CA SER A 149 0.26 13.65 -14.99
C SER A 149 1.62 13.33 -14.37
N LEU A 150 2.34 12.35 -14.91
CA LEU A 150 3.68 11.97 -14.45
C LEU A 150 4.74 12.43 -15.44
N ALA A 151 5.64 13.30 -14.98
CA ALA A 151 6.93 13.55 -15.62
C ALA A 151 7.95 12.50 -15.16
N TRP A 152 8.77 12.01 -16.08
CA TRP A 152 9.73 10.92 -15.83
C TRP A 152 11.15 11.35 -16.18
N GLN A 153 12.11 10.99 -15.32
CA GLN A 153 13.54 11.19 -15.55
C GLN A 153 14.27 9.87 -15.26
N LEU A 154 15.27 9.53 -16.08
CA LEU A 154 16.08 8.33 -15.91
C LEU A 154 17.56 8.70 -15.90
N THR A 155 18.23 8.45 -14.77
CA THR A 155 19.66 8.71 -14.58
C THR A 155 20.41 7.41 -14.30
N ALA A 156 21.66 7.33 -14.76
CA ALA A 156 22.56 6.25 -14.35
C ALA A 156 23.09 6.56 -12.94
N THR A 157 22.91 5.63 -11.99
CA THR A 157 23.66 5.64 -10.73
C THR A 157 25.04 5.02 -10.95
N ASN A 158 25.10 3.97 -11.78
CA ASN A 158 26.29 3.37 -12.39
C ASN A 158 25.87 2.49 -13.59
N ASP A 159 26.82 1.87 -14.29
CA ASP A 159 26.63 1.02 -15.47
C ASP A 159 25.59 -0.11 -15.33
N ARG A 160 25.22 -0.49 -14.10
CA ARG A 160 24.23 -1.54 -13.80
C ARG A 160 23.12 -1.12 -12.86
N GLN A 161 23.05 0.14 -12.44
CA GLN A 161 21.96 0.63 -11.59
C GLN A 161 21.43 1.95 -12.12
N LEU A 162 20.14 1.98 -12.47
CA LEU A 162 19.45 3.15 -12.97
C LEU A 162 18.47 3.66 -11.92
N THR A 163 18.38 4.98 -11.78
CA THR A 163 17.33 5.62 -10.98
C THR A 163 16.28 6.18 -11.92
N LEU A 164 15.06 5.63 -11.87
CA LEU A 164 13.88 6.22 -12.48
C LEU A 164 13.23 7.14 -11.44
N THR A 165 13.08 8.41 -11.74
CA THR A 165 12.33 9.38 -10.92
C THR A 165 11.03 9.75 -11.61
N ALA A 166 9.93 9.69 -10.86
CA ALA A 166 8.60 10.06 -11.27
C ALA A 166 8.10 11.24 -10.43
N ARG A 167 7.72 12.34 -11.09
CA ARG A 167 7.11 13.51 -10.45
C ARG A 167 5.67 13.65 -10.92
N ASN A 168 4.73 13.76 -9.99
CA ASN A 168 3.35 14.09 -10.34
C ASN A 168 3.20 15.60 -10.50
N GLU A 169 3.07 16.05 -11.74
CA GLU A 169 2.84 17.45 -12.12
C GLU A 169 1.35 17.74 -12.36
N GLY A 170 0.51 16.72 -12.18
CA GLY A 170 -0.94 16.82 -12.22
C GLY A 170 -1.57 17.30 -10.91
N SER A 171 -2.88 17.51 -10.97
CA SER A 171 -3.73 17.97 -9.86
C SER A 171 -4.51 16.84 -9.17
N ALA A 172 -4.37 15.60 -9.62
CA ALA A 172 -4.87 14.38 -8.96
C ALA A 172 -3.74 13.34 -8.80
N HIS A 173 -3.87 12.45 -7.80
CA HIS A 173 -2.91 11.39 -7.50
C HIS A 173 -2.72 10.40 -8.65
N VAL A 174 -1.61 9.64 -8.60
CA VAL A 174 -1.43 8.41 -9.38
C VAL A 174 -1.20 7.24 -8.46
N HIS A 175 -2.05 6.21 -8.52
CA HIS A 175 -1.76 4.89 -7.96
C HIS A 175 -0.95 4.09 -8.99
N LEU A 176 0.33 3.85 -8.71
CA LEU A 176 1.27 3.14 -9.55
C LEU A 176 1.42 1.68 -9.10
N ASN A 177 1.13 0.76 -10.01
CA ASN A 177 1.08 -0.68 -9.75
C ASN A 177 2.19 -1.48 -10.43
N ARG A 178 2.76 -1.02 -11.55
CA ARG A 178 3.90 -1.70 -12.17
C ARG A 178 4.73 -0.74 -13.02
N LEU A 179 6.02 -1.01 -13.12
CA LEU A 179 6.97 -0.35 -14.01
C LEU A 179 7.72 -1.41 -14.81
N ASP A 180 7.53 -1.44 -16.12
CA ASP A 180 8.25 -2.31 -17.06
C ASP A 180 9.21 -1.46 -17.91
N LEU A 181 10.51 -1.67 -17.71
CA LEU A 181 11.56 -0.99 -18.46
C LEU A 181 12.06 -1.90 -19.58
N LYS A 182 12.07 -1.38 -20.81
CA LYS A 182 12.41 -2.10 -22.04
C LYS A 182 13.37 -1.28 -22.90
N ARG A 183 14.10 -1.93 -23.81
CA ARG A 183 14.83 -1.28 -24.90
C ARG A 183 13.86 -0.76 -25.97
N ALA A 184 14.35 0.12 -26.84
CA ALA A 184 13.60 0.62 -28.00
C ALA A 184 13.17 -0.50 -29.00
N ASP A 185 13.83 -1.65 -28.99
CA ASP A 185 13.46 -2.85 -29.77
C ASP A 185 12.37 -3.72 -29.10
N GLY A 186 11.91 -3.33 -27.91
CA GLY A 186 10.93 -4.07 -27.10
C GLY A 186 11.54 -5.09 -26.12
N THR A 187 12.85 -5.34 -26.15
CA THR A 187 13.53 -6.28 -25.25
C THR A 187 13.36 -5.85 -23.79
N PRO A 188 12.80 -6.68 -22.89
CA PRO A 188 12.67 -6.33 -21.48
C PRO A 188 14.03 -6.24 -20.79
N LEU A 189 14.18 -5.23 -19.93
CA LEU A 189 15.36 -5.02 -19.08
C LEU A 189 15.07 -5.36 -17.63
N ALA A 190 13.95 -4.87 -17.09
CA ALA A 190 13.48 -5.18 -15.74
C ALA A 190 11.99 -4.82 -15.58
N THR A 191 11.35 -5.49 -14.63
CA THR A 191 10.01 -5.18 -14.14
C THR A 191 10.08 -4.94 -12.64
N ARG A 192 9.42 -3.88 -12.16
CA ARG A 192 9.12 -3.68 -10.73
C ARG A 192 7.61 -3.74 -10.53
N GLN A 193 7.18 -4.64 -9.66
CA GLN A 193 5.81 -4.66 -9.13
C GLN A 193 5.72 -3.68 -7.97
N GLU A 194 4.76 -2.77 -8.03
CA GLU A 194 4.56 -1.70 -7.06
C GLU A 194 3.10 -1.72 -6.56
N SER A 195 2.79 -0.90 -5.55
CA SER A 195 1.43 -0.47 -5.23
C SER A 195 1.49 0.80 -4.39
N ILE A 196 2.06 1.85 -4.98
CA ILE A 196 2.33 3.13 -4.29
C ILE A 196 1.54 4.26 -4.91
N TYR A 197 1.28 5.29 -4.12
CA TYR A 197 0.64 6.52 -4.61
C TYR A 197 1.69 7.62 -4.78
N ILE A 198 1.53 8.43 -5.83
CA ILE A 198 2.28 9.66 -6.07
C ILE A 198 1.26 10.80 -6.04
N LEU A 199 1.23 11.56 -4.94
CA LEU A 199 0.27 12.65 -4.75
C LEU A 199 0.59 13.87 -5.63
N PRO A 200 -0.36 14.80 -5.87
CA PRO A 200 -0.10 16.04 -6.61
C PRO A 200 1.14 16.80 -6.11
N GLY A 201 2.04 17.16 -7.03
CA GLY A 201 3.32 17.83 -6.74
C GLY A 201 4.43 16.93 -6.19
N ALA A 202 4.12 15.69 -5.79
CA ALA A 202 5.08 14.79 -5.13
C ALA A 202 6.02 14.07 -6.10
N THR A 203 7.13 13.57 -5.56
CA THR A 203 8.13 12.80 -6.29
C THR A 203 8.36 11.44 -5.61
N ARG A 204 8.62 10.41 -6.44
CA ARG A 204 9.08 9.07 -6.04
C ARG A 204 10.20 8.62 -6.97
N SER A 205 11.17 7.88 -6.43
CA SER A 205 12.30 7.34 -7.20
C SER A 205 12.45 5.84 -6.99
N PHE A 206 12.78 5.13 -8.06
CA PHE A 206 12.85 3.67 -8.13
C PHE A 206 14.22 3.27 -8.65
N LEU A 207 14.94 2.44 -7.87
CA LEU A 207 16.18 1.82 -8.32
C LEU A 207 15.87 0.59 -9.18
N PHE A 208 16.57 0.47 -10.30
CA PHE A 208 16.52 -0.65 -11.23
C PHE A 208 17.92 -1.25 -11.40
N ASP A 209 18.11 -2.46 -10.88
CA ASP A 209 19.35 -3.22 -11.04
C ASP A 209 19.32 -4.00 -12.37
N MET A 210 20.31 -3.76 -13.23
CA MET A 210 20.33 -4.21 -14.63
C MET A 210 21.24 -5.44 -14.80
N GLN A 211 20.66 -6.55 -15.28
CA GLN A 211 21.41 -7.78 -15.58
C GLN A 211 22.44 -7.60 -16.71
N ARG A 212 22.20 -6.64 -17.61
CA ARG A 212 23.09 -6.23 -18.71
C ARG A 212 23.25 -4.72 -18.67
N PRO A 213 24.44 -4.15 -18.92
CA PRO A 213 24.61 -2.71 -18.97
C PRO A 213 23.67 -2.02 -19.98
N VAL A 214 23.41 -0.74 -19.71
CA VAL A 214 22.67 0.18 -20.57
C VAL A 214 23.61 1.34 -20.91
N GLY A 215 23.71 1.70 -22.19
CA GLY A 215 24.60 2.76 -22.65
C GLY A 215 24.10 4.15 -22.27
N GLY A 216 25.02 5.07 -21.95
CA GLY A 216 24.67 6.49 -21.81
C GLY A 216 24.07 7.02 -23.12
N GLY A 217 22.90 7.68 -23.04
CA GLY A 217 22.14 8.11 -24.22
C GLY A 217 21.31 7.01 -24.91
N GLU A 218 21.31 5.76 -24.42
CA GLU A 218 20.44 4.71 -24.93
C GLU A 218 18.96 5.09 -24.75
N LYS A 219 18.14 4.83 -25.78
CA LYS A 219 16.70 5.05 -25.75
C LYS A 219 15.98 3.84 -25.18
N LEU A 220 15.27 4.04 -24.07
CA LEU A 220 14.46 3.03 -23.41
C LEU A 220 12.97 3.39 -23.49
N THR A 221 12.13 2.38 -23.41
CA THR A 221 10.68 2.51 -23.28
C THR A 221 10.30 2.10 -21.86
N LEU A 222 9.57 2.98 -21.18
CA LEU A 222 8.89 2.67 -19.93
C LEU A 222 7.40 2.44 -20.20
N GLU A 223 6.88 1.33 -19.72
CA GLU A 223 5.45 1.12 -19.53
C GLU A 223 5.13 1.13 -18.04
N ALA A 224 4.25 2.04 -17.61
CA ALA A 224 3.82 2.20 -16.23
C ALA A 224 2.33 1.83 -16.10
N ALA A 225 2.01 0.78 -15.37
CA ALA A 225 0.63 0.39 -15.09
C ALA A 225 0.12 1.19 -13.87
N THR A 226 -0.93 1.98 -14.06
CA THR A 226 -1.59 2.74 -12.99
C THR A 226 -2.99 2.20 -12.68
N GLY A 227 -3.58 2.60 -11.56
CA GLY A 227 -4.94 2.20 -11.17
C GLY A 227 -6.06 2.64 -12.13
N GLN A 228 -5.80 3.56 -13.06
CA GLN A 228 -6.78 3.99 -14.08
C GLN A 228 -6.40 3.57 -15.51
N ARG A 229 -5.10 3.60 -15.87
CA ARG A 229 -4.62 3.29 -17.23
C ARG A 229 -3.15 2.89 -17.25
N SER A 230 -2.73 2.19 -18.30
CA SER A 230 -1.29 2.15 -18.65
C SER A 230 -0.84 3.50 -19.20
N MET A 231 0.39 3.88 -18.89
CA MET A 231 1.10 5.04 -19.45
C MET A 231 2.39 4.55 -20.11
N THR A 232 2.78 5.13 -21.23
CA THR A 232 4.04 4.81 -21.92
C THR A 232 4.88 6.06 -22.09
N ALA A 233 6.17 5.98 -21.80
CA ALA A 233 7.13 7.06 -21.97
C ALA A 233 8.39 6.57 -22.70
N GLN A 234 8.92 7.39 -23.60
CA GLN A 234 10.28 7.21 -24.11
C GLN A 234 11.25 7.94 -23.17
N LEU A 235 12.28 7.24 -22.72
CA LEU A 235 13.32 7.73 -21.84
C LEU A 235 14.66 7.72 -22.59
N VAL A 236 15.48 8.74 -22.35
CA VAL A 236 16.89 8.74 -22.75
C VAL A 236 17.70 8.63 -21.48
N LEU A 237 18.62 7.66 -21.39
CA LEU A 237 19.46 7.52 -20.20
C LEU A 237 20.37 8.74 -20.05
N GLN A 238 20.09 9.59 -19.07
CA GLN A 238 20.93 10.72 -18.72
C GLN A 238 22.17 10.26 -17.97
N SER A 239 23.34 10.67 -18.46
CA SER A 239 24.61 10.53 -17.75
C SER A 239 24.51 11.16 -16.35
N ALA A 240 25.07 10.51 -15.33
CA ALA A 240 25.24 11.15 -14.03
C ALA A 240 26.03 12.45 -14.19
N SER A 241 25.42 13.59 -13.85
CA SER A 241 26.14 14.85 -13.77
C SER A 241 27.15 14.76 -12.63
N HIS A 242 28.41 14.47 -12.95
CA HIS A 242 29.50 14.70 -12.02
C HIS A 242 29.49 16.19 -11.67
N ALA A 243 29.06 16.51 -10.45
CA ALA A 243 29.22 17.85 -9.88
C ALA A 243 30.72 18.09 -9.75
N GLY A 244 31.30 18.79 -10.72
CA GLY A 244 32.74 18.96 -10.89
C GLY A 244 33.34 19.81 -9.79
N GLY A 245 33.63 19.20 -8.63
CA GLY A 245 34.44 19.79 -7.56
C GLY A 245 35.90 19.89 -7.97
N THR A 246 36.20 20.84 -8.86
CA THR A 246 37.57 21.18 -9.25
C THR A 246 38.20 22.18 -8.29
N ARG A 247 39.28 21.74 -7.62
CA ARG A 247 40.12 22.47 -6.63
C ARG A 247 39.52 22.61 -5.24
#